data_AF-A0A3N0A7Q6-F1
#
_entry.id   AF-A0A3N0A7Q6-F1
#
_cell.length_a   1.000
_cell.length_b   1.000
_cell.length_c   1.000
_cell.angle_alpha   90.00
_cell.angle_beta   90.00
_cell.angle_gamma   90.00
#
_symmetry.space_group_name_H-M   'P 1'
#
loop_
_entity.id
_entity.type
_entity.pdbx_description
1 polymer ?
#
loop_
_entity_poly.entity_id
_entity_poly.type
_entity_poly.pdbx_seq_one_letter_code
_entity_poly.pdbx_strand_id
1 'polypeptide(L)' 'MNHTVHGITLLSVTMLLLALPWAHADSPHTQFQSGVPLEEIRCSDNHTLLKSPRGTPACVKESSVEILVQRGFVLLESSA' A
#
# COMPACT_ATOMS: atom_id res chain seq x y z
N MET A 1 -23.06 21.71 -34.74
CA MET A 1 -23.69 21.20 -33.50
C MET A 1 -22.67 20.30 -32.81
N ASN A 2 -22.02 20.86 -31.79
CA ASN A 2 -20.71 20.46 -31.27
C ASN A 2 -20.82 19.36 -30.19
N HIS A 3 -21.49 18.25 -30.48
CA HIS A 3 -21.78 17.22 -29.45
C HIS A 3 -20.64 16.21 -29.22
N THR A 4 -19.64 16.16 -30.10
CA THR A 4 -18.57 15.14 -30.02
C THR A 4 -17.44 15.49 -29.06
N VAL A 5 -17.27 16.78 -28.74
CA VAL A 5 -16.17 17.26 -27.87
C VAL A 5 -16.47 17.01 -26.39
N HIS A 6 -17.75 17.02 -26.01
CA HIS A 6 -18.16 16.82 -24.61
C HIS A 6 -18.07 15.36 -24.15
N GLY A 7 -18.16 14.37 -25.06
CA GLY A 7 -18.06 12.96 -24.71
C GLY A 7 -16.64 12.52 -24.36
N ILE A 8 -15.63 13.13 -25.00
CA ILE A 8 -14.22 12.79 -24.79
C ILE A 8 -13.67 13.42 -23.50
N THR A 9 -14.11 14.64 -23.16
CA THR A 9 -13.70 15.29 -21.91
C THR A 9 -14.26 14.61 -20.67
N LEU A 10 -15.45 14.02 -20.74
CA LEU A 10 -16.03 13.29 -19.60
C LEU A 10 -15.25 12.02 -19.24
N LEU A 11 -14.70 11.33 -20.25
CA LEU A 11 -14.00 10.05 -20.08
C LEU A 11 -12.61 10.23 -19.42
N SER A 12 -11.97 11.38 -19.60
CA SER A 12 -10.64 11.60 -19.01
C SER A 12 -10.71 11.92 -17.51
N VAL A 13 -11.80 12.55 -17.06
CA VAL A 13 -12.01 12.92 -15.64
C VAL A 13 -12.28 11.68 -14.78
N THR A 14 -12.99 10.67 -15.30
CA THR A 14 -13.20 9.39 -14.58
C THR A 14 -11.91 8.59 -14.42
N MET A 15 -11.00 8.64 -15.39
CA MET A 15 -9.71 7.94 -15.32
C MET A 15 -8.77 8.57 -14.27
N LEU A 16 -8.88 9.89 -14.03
CA LEU A 16 -8.05 10.61 -13.06
C LEU A 16 -8.44 10.35 -11.59
N LEU A 17 -9.70 9.97 -11.32
CA LEU A 17 -10.20 9.69 -9.97
C LEU A 17 -9.74 8.34 -9.40
N LEU A 18 -9.34 7.39 -10.26
CA LEU A 18 -8.82 6.08 -9.83
C LEU A 18 -7.35 6.12 -9.40
N ALA A 19 -6.64 7.23 -9.67
CA ALA A 19 -5.25 7.40 -9.30
C ALA A 19 -5.05 8.06 -7.93
N LEU A 20 -6.13 8.37 -7.19
CA LEU A 20 -5.95 8.89 -5.84
C LEU A 20 -5.39 7.76 -4.95
N PRO A 21 -4.18 7.92 -4.37
CA PRO A 21 -3.65 6.96 -3.43
C PRO A 21 -4.68 6.83 -2.30
N TRP A 22 -5.14 5.60 -2.10
CA TRP A 22 -6.22 5.29 -1.16
C TRP A 22 -5.86 5.88 0.20
N ALA A 23 -6.71 6.81 0.64
CA ALA A 23 -6.59 7.50 1.92
C ALA A 23 -6.46 6.48 3.06
N HIS A 24 -5.37 6.58 3.83
CA HIS A 24 -5.05 5.74 4.99
C HIS A 24 -5.16 4.24 4.68
N ALA A 25 -4.04 3.64 4.25
CA ALA A 25 -3.95 2.18 4.17
C ALA A 25 -4.38 1.56 5.51
N ASP A 26 -5.35 0.64 5.45
CA ASP A 26 -5.76 -0.18 6.59
C ASP A 26 -4.53 -0.78 7.28
N SER A 27 -4.63 -1.10 8.57
CA SER A 27 -3.49 -1.70 9.27
C SER A 27 -2.98 -2.95 8.50
N PRO A 28 -1.67 -3.19 8.46
CA PRO A 28 -1.10 -4.33 7.71
C PRO A 28 -1.71 -5.66 8.15
N HIS A 29 -2.04 -5.79 9.43
CA HIS A 29 -2.71 -6.96 9.97
C HIS A 29 -4.13 -7.11 9.40
N THR A 30 -4.89 -6.02 9.26
CA THR A 30 -6.24 -6.04 8.67
C THR A 30 -6.17 -6.43 7.20
N GLN A 31 -5.26 -5.86 6.41
CA GLN A 31 -5.08 -6.23 5.00
C GLN A 31 -4.77 -7.73 4.85
N PHE A 32 -3.86 -8.24 5.68
CA PHE A 32 -3.51 -9.66 5.70
C PHE A 32 -4.70 -10.56 6.04
N GLN A 33 -5.50 -10.20 7.04
CA GLN A 33 -6.70 -10.93 7.41
C GLN A 33 -7.77 -10.91 6.30
N SER A 34 -7.80 -9.86 5.49
CA SER A 34 -8.65 -9.75 4.30
C SER A 34 -8.14 -10.54 3.09
N GLY A 35 -7.01 -11.24 3.22
CA GLY A 35 -6.44 -12.09 2.17
C GLY A 35 -5.47 -11.37 1.22
N VAL A 36 -5.06 -10.13 1.54
CA VAL A 36 -4.03 -9.43 0.76
C VAL A 36 -2.69 -10.17 0.91
N PRO A 37 -2.02 -10.56 -0.19
CA PRO A 37 -0.69 -11.16 -0.15
C PRO A 37 0.33 -10.27 0.57
N LEU A 38 1.30 -10.87 1.29
CA LEU A 38 2.27 -10.12 2.08
C LEU A 38 3.03 -9.08 1.24
N GLU A 39 3.33 -9.41 0.00
CA GLU A 39 4.08 -8.59 -0.96
C GLU A 39 3.25 -7.40 -1.50
N GLU A 40 1.92 -7.47 -1.35
CA GLU A 40 0.98 -6.46 -1.83
C GLU A 40 0.49 -5.51 -0.72
N ILE A 41 0.75 -5.85 0.55
CA ILE A 41 0.36 -5.02 1.70
C ILE A 41 1.06 -3.66 1.61
N ARG A 42 0.27 -2.60 1.74
CA ARG A 42 0.79 -1.22 1.70
C ARG A 42 0.83 -0.62 3.09
N CYS A 43 1.94 0.03 3.39
CA CYS A 43 2.08 0.87 4.57
C CYS A 43 1.79 2.33 4.21
N SER A 44 1.34 3.11 5.19
CA SER A 44 1.31 4.56 5.07
C SER A 44 2.73 5.13 4.95
N ASP A 45 2.81 6.38 4.50
CA ASP A 45 4.09 7.07 4.26
C ASP A 45 5.06 6.93 5.45
N ASN A 46 6.35 6.80 5.12
CA ASN A 46 7.46 6.66 6.07
C ASN A 46 7.43 5.39 6.95
N HIS A 47 6.67 4.37 6.53
CA HIS A 47 6.69 3.07 7.17
C HIS A 47 7.16 1.98 6.19
N THR A 48 7.97 1.07 6.73
CA THR A 48 8.53 -0.08 6.05
C THR A 48 7.72 -1.32 6.42
N LEU A 49 7.41 -2.16 5.45
CA LEU A 49 6.73 -3.42 5.70
C LEU A 49 7.73 -4.50 6.14
N LEU A 50 7.49 -5.08 7.30
CA LEU A 50 8.22 -6.23 7.83
C LEU A 50 7.29 -7.41 8.07
N LYS A 51 7.81 -8.63 7.95
CA LYS A 51 7.19 -9.87 8.46
C LYS A 51 7.74 -10.19 9.84
N SER A 52 6.87 -10.38 10.82
CA SER A 52 7.26 -10.80 12.16
C SER A 52 7.75 -12.26 12.18
N PRO A 53 8.50 -12.69 13.21
CA PRO A 53 8.86 -14.09 13.40
C PRO A 53 7.65 -15.04 13.48
N ARG A 54 6.47 -14.50 13.82
CA ARG A 54 5.20 -15.24 13.89
C ARG A 54 4.46 -15.28 12.55
N GLY A 55 5.04 -14.72 11.49
CA GLY A 55 4.49 -14.71 10.15
C GLY A 55 3.48 -13.60 9.85
N THR A 56 3.26 -12.66 10.78
CA THR A 56 2.32 -11.55 10.60
C THR A 56 3.01 -10.28 10.09
N PRO A 57 2.36 -9.49 9.22
CA PRO A 57 2.93 -8.25 8.72
C PRO A 57 2.85 -7.10 9.72
N ALA A 58 3.82 -6.19 9.66
CA ALA A 58 3.90 -4.98 10.47
C ALA A 58 4.49 -3.82 9.66
N CYS A 59 3.85 -2.67 9.72
CA CYS A 59 4.34 -1.40 9.20
C CYS A 59 5.08 -0.71 10.33
N VAL A 60 6.36 -0.45 10.14
CA VAL A 60 7.22 0.09 11.19
C VAL A 60 7.93 1.32 10.69
N LYS A 61 8.28 2.23 11.58
CA LYS A 61 9.10 3.38 11.20
C LYS A 61 10.46 2.89 10.71
N GLU A 62 11.00 3.55 9.69
CA GLU A 62 12.37 3.32 9.18
C GLU A 62 13.41 3.23 10.31
N SER A 63 13.33 4.12 11.31
CA SER A 63 14.24 4.14 12.46
C SER A 63 14.19 2.88 13.34
N SER A 64 13.15 2.05 13.21
CA SER A 64 12.96 0.81 13.96
C SER A 64 13.31 -0.43 13.15
N VAL A 65 13.60 -0.30 11.84
CA VAL A 65 13.83 -1.45 10.96
C VAL A 65 15.02 -2.27 11.42
N GLU A 66 16.17 -1.64 11.64
CA GLU A 66 17.41 -2.33 12.01
C GLU A 66 17.25 -3.17 13.29
N ILE A 67 16.69 -2.56 14.35
CA ILE A 67 16.49 -3.24 15.63
C ILE A 67 15.46 -4.38 15.53
N LEU A 68 14.46 -4.26 14.65
CA LEU A 68 13.46 -5.32 14.45
C LEU A 68 14.01 -6.47 13.61
N VAL A 69 14.84 -6.18 12.60
CA VAL A 69 15.55 -7.22 11.84
C VAL A 69 16.48 -8.03 12.76
N GLN A 70 17.21 -7.37 13.66
CA GLN A 70 18.00 -8.04 14.70
C GLN A 70 17.16 -8.91 15.64
N ARG A 71 15.87 -8.61 15.80
CA ARG A 71 14.90 -9.39 16.60
C ARG A 71 14.18 -10.47 15.78
N GLY A 72 14.62 -10.73 14.55
CA GLY A 72 14.10 -11.79 13.69
C GLY A 72 12.95 -11.37 12.78
N PHE A 73 12.67 -10.07 12.63
CA PHE A 73 11.77 -9.61 11.58
C PHE A 73 12.47 -9.68 10.21
N VAL A 74 11.69 -9.89 9.16
CA VAL A 74 12.19 -9.98 7.78
C VAL A 74 11.64 -8.80 6.98
N LEU A 75 12.53 -8.09 6.28
CA LEU A 75 12.17 -7.03 5.36
C LEU A 75 11.41 -7.62 4.16
N LEU A 76 10.25 -7.06 3.84
CA LEU A 76 9.51 -7.41 2.64
C LEU A 76 9.76 -6.30 1.62
N GLU A 77 10.40 -6.63 0.49
CA GLU A 77 10.53 -5.67 -0.60
C GLU A 77 9.14 -5.42 -1.18
N SER A 78 8.64 -4.19 -1.06
CA SER A 78 7.49 -3.76 -1.83
C SER A 78 7.93 -3.75 -3.29
N SER A 79 7.49 -4.72 -4.09
CA SER A 79 7.69 -4.68 -5.54
C SER A 79 7.10 -3.38 -6.08
N ALA A 80 8.00 -2.54 -6.62
CA ALA A 80 7.71 -1.25 -7.24
C ALA A 80 6.79 -1.40 -8.45
#